data_AF-A0A1S1MTC5-F1
#
_entry.id   AF-A0A1S1MTC5-F1
#
_cell.length_a   1.000
_cell.length_b   1.000
_cell.length_c   1.000
_cell.angle_alpha   90.00
_cell.angle_beta   90.00
_cell.angle_gamma   90.00
#
_symmetry.space_group_name_H-M   'P 1'
#
loop_
_entity.id
_entity.type
_entity.pdbx_description
1 polymer ?
#
loop_
_entity_poly.entity_id
_entity_poly.type
_entity_poly.pdbx_seq_one_letter_code
_entity_poly.pdbx_strand_id
1 'polypeptide(L)'
;MKRLLACCIAACAISSTAVQAQLYKPTLTQEGNQWMITFHDDRSSIHARWATQGLCFYFVGVSGTHEIYRWVSNTYPNWNGVAEKEGDQVFMYGDFWNERGHDGMEWELVTQVKDSRPEIGAGHWHEWVENSAFGSLWFFGNAHFERKGYCSISRQGVTTKSTSGESYDDDVGLQLSEQAMERYNTLEPPRDEKGRLLSPMGQTEQQ
;
A
#
# COMPACT_ATOMS: atom_id res chain seq x y z
N MET A 1 -23.22 -44.26 -62.97
CA MET A 1 -22.51 -43.08 -62.41
C MET A 1 -23.38 -42.46 -61.32
N LYS A 2 -23.10 -42.72 -60.04
CA LYS A 2 -23.79 -42.08 -58.89
C LYS A 2 -22.73 -41.29 -58.12
N ARG A 3 -22.80 -39.96 -58.16
CA ARG A 3 -21.94 -39.07 -57.38
C ARG A 3 -22.59 -38.89 -56.00
N LEU A 4 -21.93 -39.35 -54.94
CA LEU A 4 -22.27 -39.01 -53.57
C LEU A 4 -21.58 -37.69 -53.22
N LEU A 5 -22.39 -36.67 -52.97
CA LEU A 5 -21.98 -35.37 -52.45
C LEU A 5 -21.56 -35.57 -50.98
N ALA A 6 -20.28 -35.39 -50.69
CA ALA A 6 -19.78 -35.32 -49.32
C ALA A 6 -20.09 -33.91 -48.78
N CYS A 7 -21.02 -33.84 -47.83
CA CYS A 7 -21.33 -32.60 -47.11
C CYS A 7 -20.31 -32.44 -45.96
N CYS A 8 -19.29 -31.63 -46.16
CA CYS A 8 -18.37 -31.23 -45.10
C CYS A 8 -19.10 -30.31 -44.12
N ILE A 9 -19.54 -30.86 -42.98
CA ILE A 9 -19.95 -30.08 -41.82
C ILE A 9 -18.67 -29.52 -41.19
N ALA A 10 -18.32 -28.29 -41.56
CA ALA A 10 -17.29 -27.52 -40.87
C ALA A 10 -17.84 -27.12 -39.50
N ALA A 11 -17.53 -27.91 -38.48
CA ALA A 11 -17.76 -27.54 -37.09
C ALA A 11 -16.80 -26.39 -36.75
N CYS A 12 -17.29 -25.15 -36.83
CA CYS A 12 -16.67 -24.01 -36.16
C CYS A 12 -16.75 -24.25 -34.66
N ALA A 13 -15.73 -24.93 -34.11
CA ALA A 13 -15.44 -24.87 -32.69
C ALA A 13 -15.06 -23.41 -32.38
N ILE A 14 -16.03 -22.64 -31.90
CA ILE A 14 -15.76 -21.37 -31.23
C ILE A 14 -15.04 -21.78 -29.95
N SER A 15 -13.71 -21.84 -30.02
CA SER A 15 -12.87 -21.92 -28.84
C SER A 15 -13.08 -20.61 -28.09
N SER A 16 -14.05 -20.60 -27.17
CA SER A 16 -14.14 -19.62 -26.12
C SER A 16 -12.91 -19.83 -25.25
N THR A 17 -11.79 -19.24 -25.66
CA THR A 17 -10.71 -18.96 -24.72
C THR A 17 -11.29 -17.94 -23.77
N ALA A 18 -11.86 -18.42 -22.66
CA ALA A 18 -11.94 -17.61 -21.48
C ALA A 18 -10.51 -17.13 -21.25
N VAL A 19 -10.24 -15.88 -21.61
CA VAL A 19 -9.08 -15.17 -21.11
C VAL A 19 -9.36 -15.06 -19.63
N GLN A 20 -8.97 -16.10 -18.90
CA GLN A 20 -8.79 -16.02 -17.47
C GLN A 20 -7.67 -15.00 -17.34
N ALA A 21 -8.04 -13.72 -17.29
CA ALA A 21 -7.16 -12.64 -16.90
C ALA A 21 -6.56 -13.15 -15.60
N GLN A 22 -5.30 -13.54 -15.67
CA GLN A 22 -4.66 -14.22 -14.59
C GLN A 22 -4.58 -13.19 -13.47
N LEU A 23 -5.53 -13.25 -12.53
CA LEU A 23 -5.75 -12.29 -11.46
C LEU A 23 -4.67 -12.48 -10.39
N TYR A 24 -3.41 -12.40 -10.80
CA TYR A 24 -2.25 -12.34 -9.93
C TYR A 24 -1.93 -10.86 -9.77
N LYS A 25 -2.82 -10.15 -9.09
CA LYS A 25 -2.53 -8.83 -8.54
C LYS A 25 -1.62 -9.07 -7.32
N PRO A 26 -0.35 -8.62 -7.30
CA PRO A 26 0.44 -8.65 -6.07
C PRO A 26 -0.37 -7.96 -4.96
N THR A 27 -0.41 -8.55 -3.76
CA THR A 27 -1.11 -7.95 -2.62
C THR A 27 -0.10 -7.21 -1.74
N LEU A 28 -0.53 -6.27 -0.90
CA LEU A 28 0.39 -5.55 -0.03
C LEU A 28 1.01 -6.42 1.07
N THR A 29 0.58 -7.67 1.23
CA THR A 29 0.98 -8.56 2.35
C THR A 29 1.47 -9.94 1.94
N GLN A 30 1.47 -10.31 0.65
CA GLN A 30 1.70 -11.69 0.20
C GLN A 30 3.05 -12.28 0.60
N GLU A 31 4.12 -11.49 0.54
CA GLU A 31 5.50 -11.92 0.81
C GLU A 31 6.14 -11.06 1.91
N GLY A 32 5.32 -10.76 2.90
CA GLY A 32 5.66 -9.85 3.98
C GLY A 32 4.93 -8.53 3.86
N ASN A 33 4.62 -7.94 5.00
CA ASN A 33 3.77 -6.77 5.09
C ASN A 33 4.53 -5.47 5.41
N GLN A 34 5.86 -5.50 5.46
CA GLN A 34 6.69 -4.33 5.69
C GLN A 34 7.12 -3.70 4.37
N TRP A 35 6.85 -2.41 4.26
CA TRP A 35 7.30 -1.54 3.18
C TRP A 35 8.07 -0.37 3.75
N MET A 36 9.17 0.00 3.10
CA MET A 36 9.86 1.25 3.37
C MET A 36 9.40 2.30 2.37
N ILE A 37 8.85 3.40 2.88
CA ILE A 37 8.53 4.59 2.09
C ILE A 37 9.69 5.58 2.18
N THR A 38 10.11 6.12 1.05
CA THR A 38 11.08 7.22 0.96
C THR A 38 10.45 8.40 0.24
N PHE A 39 10.40 9.54 0.91
CA PHE A 39 9.90 10.79 0.38
C PHE A 39 11.01 11.63 -0.25
N HIS A 40 10.70 12.17 -1.43
CA HIS A 40 11.53 13.12 -2.15
C HIS A 40 10.75 14.43 -2.29
N ASP A 41 11.30 15.54 -1.79
CA ASP A 41 10.68 16.84 -1.91
C ASP A 41 10.80 17.36 -3.35
N ASP A 42 9.68 17.33 -4.08
CA ASP A 42 9.60 17.77 -5.47
C ASP A 42 9.59 19.30 -5.62
N ARG A 43 9.40 20.04 -4.53
CA ARG A 43 9.58 21.49 -4.55
C ARG A 43 11.06 21.87 -4.52
N SER A 44 11.94 20.95 -4.14
CA SER A 44 13.38 21.16 -4.17
C SER A 44 13.93 20.88 -5.57
N SER A 45 14.81 21.76 -6.08
CA SER A 45 15.45 21.62 -7.39
C SER A 45 16.38 20.40 -7.53
N ILE A 46 16.67 19.72 -6.42
CA ILE A 46 17.54 18.52 -6.38
C ILE A 46 16.78 17.26 -5.97
N HIS A 47 15.44 17.32 -5.83
CA HIS A 47 14.59 16.23 -5.32
C HIS A 47 15.17 15.56 -4.06
N ALA A 48 15.54 16.40 -3.09
CA ALA A 48 16.22 15.97 -1.88
C ALA A 48 15.39 14.90 -1.16
N ARG A 49 16.06 13.80 -0.79
CA ARG A 49 15.46 12.80 0.09
C ARG A 49 15.20 13.43 1.45
N TRP A 50 13.95 13.38 1.87
CA TRP A 50 13.47 14.08 3.05
C TRP A 50 13.26 13.14 4.23
N ALA A 51 12.53 12.04 4.02
CA ALA A 51 12.26 11.05 5.05
C ALA A 51 12.26 9.64 4.46
N THR A 52 12.74 8.67 5.25
CA THR A 52 12.56 7.24 4.97
C THR A 52 11.95 6.60 6.22
N GLN A 53 10.84 5.91 6.06
CA GLN A 53 10.07 5.35 7.16
C GLN A 53 9.54 3.96 6.80
N GLY A 54 9.27 3.13 7.81
CA GLY A 54 8.68 1.80 7.64
C GLY A 54 7.18 1.81 7.92
N LEU A 55 6.43 1.13 7.06
CA LEU A 55 4.98 0.93 7.11
C LEU A 55 4.66 -0.56 7.12
N CYS A 56 3.75 -0.95 8.01
CA CYS A 56 3.23 -2.30 8.15
C CYS A 56 1.80 -2.36 7.67
N PHE A 57 1.53 -3.12 6.61
CA PHE A 57 0.17 -3.32 6.09
C PHE A 57 -0.52 -4.52 6.73
N TYR A 58 -1.80 -4.40 6.97
CA TYR A 58 -2.66 -5.44 7.52
C TYR A 58 -3.86 -5.53 6.61
N PHE A 59 -3.99 -6.63 5.87
CA PHE A 59 -5.20 -6.87 5.08
C PHE A 59 -6.38 -7.00 6.06
N VAL A 60 -7.45 -6.24 5.87
CA VAL A 60 -8.61 -6.21 6.77
C VAL A 60 -9.92 -6.56 6.09
N GLY A 61 -9.91 -6.77 4.77
CA GLY A 61 -11.11 -7.19 4.06
C GLY A 61 -11.10 -6.90 2.56
N VAL A 62 -12.25 -7.13 1.95
CA VAL A 62 -12.55 -6.79 0.56
C VAL A 62 -13.84 -5.97 0.53
N SER A 63 -13.87 -4.92 -0.29
CA SER A 63 -15.09 -4.19 -0.63
C SER A 63 -15.25 -4.14 -2.15
N GLY A 64 -16.20 -4.91 -2.68
CA GLY A 64 -16.32 -5.08 -4.14
C GLY A 64 -15.04 -5.66 -4.76
N THR A 65 -14.35 -4.87 -5.60
CA THR A 65 -13.08 -5.25 -6.24
C THR A 65 -11.84 -4.78 -5.49
N HIS A 66 -12.02 -4.05 -4.38
CA HIS A 66 -10.96 -3.40 -3.62
C HIS A 66 -10.48 -4.30 -2.48
N GLU A 67 -9.17 -4.48 -2.38
CA GLU A 67 -8.52 -5.01 -1.18
C GLU A 67 -8.36 -3.88 -0.17
N ILE A 68 -8.83 -4.08 1.06
CA ILE A 68 -8.80 -3.07 2.12
C ILE A 68 -7.72 -3.44 3.12
N TYR A 69 -6.95 -2.45 3.54
CA TYR A 69 -5.86 -2.58 4.49
C TYR A 69 -5.93 -1.51 5.57
N ARG A 70 -5.47 -1.85 6.77
CA ARG A 70 -4.95 -0.87 7.72
C ARG A 70 -3.44 -0.82 7.58
N TRP A 71 -2.84 0.33 7.82
CA TRP A 71 -1.38 0.46 7.85
C TRP A 71 -0.93 1.20 9.11
N VAL A 72 0.22 0.81 9.63
CA VAL A 72 0.82 1.41 10.83
C VAL A 72 2.31 1.57 10.60
N SER A 73 2.87 2.73 10.90
CA SER A 73 4.30 2.92 10.86
C SER A 73 4.98 2.19 12.01
N ASN A 74 6.04 1.45 11.70
CA ASN A 74 6.90 0.83 12.72
C ASN A 74 8.19 1.61 12.98
N THR A 75 8.30 2.82 12.43
CA THR A 75 9.45 3.72 12.62
C THR A 75 9.05 5.11 13.12
N TYR A 76 7.77 5.48 13.03
CA TYR A 76 7.27 6.76 13.53
C TYR A 76 5.99 6.54 14.36
N PRO A 77 5.92 7.01 15.62
CA PRO A 77 4.78 6.76 16.48
C PRO A 77 3.54 7.53 16.03
N ASN A 78 2.36 6.95 16.26
CA ASN A 78 1.06 7.54 15.92
C ASN A 78 0.87 7.83 14.43
N TRP A 79 1.68 7.23 13.56
CA TRP A 79 1.50 7.33 12.10
C TRP A 79 0.84 6.09 11.54
N ASN A 80 -0.44 6.20 11.19
CA ASN A 80 -1.28 5.05 10.82
C ASN A 80 -2.49 5.49 10.00
N GLY A 81 -3.16 4.53 9.37
CA GLY A 81 -4.37 4.82 8.61
C GLY A 81 -4.94 3.62 7.85
N VAL A 82 -5.64 3.92 6.77
CA VAL A 82 -6.33 2.96 5.90
C VAL A 82 -5.75 3.05 4.49
N ALA A 83 -5.70 1.92 3.80
CA ALA A 83 -5.37 1.85 2.38
C ALA A 83 -6.38 0.98 1.64
N GLU A 84 -6.72 1.39 0.43
CA GLU A 84 -7.50 0.62 -0.52
C GLU A 84 -6.65 0.35 -1.76
N LYS A 85 -6.79 -0.85 -2.30
CA LYS A 85 -6.06 -1.27 -3.48
C LYS A 85 -6.99 -1.88 -4.50
N GLU A 86 -6.91 -1.36 -5.73
CA GLU A 86 -7.56 -1.96 -6.89
C GLU A 86 -6.53 -2.16 -7.99
N GLY A 87 -6.25 -3.43 -8.35
CA GLY A 87 -5.21 -3.67 -9.34
C GLY A 87 -3.82 -3.51 -8.75
N ASP A 88 -3.03 -2.66 -9.38
CA ASP A 88 -1.72 -2.17 -8.96
C ASP A 88 -1.80 -0.84 -8.21
N GLN A 89 -2.91 -0.10 -8.33
CA GLN A 89 -3.11 1.20 -7.69
C GLN A 89 -3.47 1.05 -6.22
N VAL A 90 -2.88 1.91 -5.40
CA VAL A 90 -3.07 1.97 -3.95
C VAL A 90 -3.35 3.42 -3.56
N PHE A 91 -4.46 3.60 -2.85
CA PHE A 91 -4.88 4.87 -2.27
C PHE A 91 -4.83 4.72 -0.76
N MET A 92 -4.10 5.57 -0.06
CA MET A 92 -3.98 5.48 1.38
C MET A 92 -4.07 6.84 2.05
N TYR A 93 -4.75 6.85 3.19
CA TYR A 93 -4.99 8.02 4.01
C TYR A 93 -4.70 7.68 5.46
N GLY A 94 -4.19 8.64 6.21
CA GLY A 94 -3.95 8.45 7.63
C GLY A 94 -3.53 9.71 8.33
N ASP A 95 -3.15 9.56 9.59
CA ASP A 95 -2.75 10.64 10.45
C ASP A 95 -1.32 10.40 10.90
N PHE A 96 -0.44 11.40 10.77
CA PHE A 96 0.90 11.40 11.36
C PHE A 96 0.97 12.23 12.65
N TRP A 97 -0.04 13.07 12.87
CA TRP A 97 -0.25 13.83 14.08
C TRP A 97 -1.73 13.77 14.43
N ASN A 98 -2.04 13.01 15.49
CA ASN A 98 -3.41 12.79 15.96
C ASN A 98 -4.28 14.05 15.90
N GLU A 99 -5.38 13.98 15.15
CA GLU A 99 -6.40 15.02 14.96
C GLU A 99 -5.94 16.33 14.32
N ARG A 100 -4.71 16.41 13.81
CA ARG A 100 -4.15 17.68 13.29
C ARG A 100 -3.40 17.55 11.98
N GLY A 101 -2.61 16.50 11.82
CA GLY A 101 -1.75 16.29 10.67
C GLY A 101 -2.12 15.00 9.95
N HIS A 102 -2.46 15.15 8.68
CA HIS A 102 -3.00 14.13 7.83
C HIS A 102 -2.09 13.88 6.63
N ASP A 103 -2.08 12.63 6.19
CA ASP A 103 -1.37 12.16 5.02
C ASP A 103 -2.29 11.52 4.02
N GLY A 104 -1.96 11.73 2.75
CA GLY A 104 -2.53 11.03 1.63
C GLY A 104 -1.40 10.58 0.72
N MET A 105 -1.46 9.32 0.31
CA MET A 105 -0.49 8.75 -0.63
C MET A 105 -1.22 7.96 -1.69
N GLU A 106 -0.83 8.18 -2.93
CA GLU A 106 -1.37 7.52 -4.11
C GLU A 106 -0.20 6.95 -4.88
N TRP A 107 -0.16 5.63 -5.03
CA TRP A 107 0.98 4.95 -5.62
C TRP A 107 0.59 3.65 -6.32
N GLU A 108 1.48 3.17 -7.17
CA GLU A 108 1.29 1.94 -7.92
C GLU A 108 2.39 0.92 -7.67
N LEU A 109 2.03 -0.35 -7.72
CA LEU A 109 2.98 -1.47 -7.68
C LEU A 109 3.67 -1.60 -9.03
N VAL A 110 4.98 -1.31 -9.06
CA VAL A 110 5.78 -1.25 -10.30
C VAL A 110 6.41 -2.60 -10.63
N THR A 111 6.96 -3.30 -9.64
CA THR A 111 7.52 -4.65 -9.81
C THR A 111 6.71 -5.65 -9.01
N GLN A 112 6.83 -6.94 -9.36
CA GLN A 112 6.17 -8.03 -8.66
C GLN A 112 7.20 -9.00 -8.08
N VAL A 113 6.84 -9.69 -6.99
CA VAL A 113 7.67 -10.72 -6.30
C VAL A 113 8.38 -11.68 -7.28
N LYS A 114 7.71 -12.06 -8.37
CA LYS A 114 8.22 -13.05 -9.32
C LYS A 114 9.43 -12.57 -10.15
N ASP A 115 9.76 -11.28 -10.12
CA ASP A 115 10.80 -10.69 -10.97
C ASP A 115 12.23 -10.83 -10.45
N SER A 116 12.49 -11.57 -9.36
CA SER A 116 13.80 -11.67 -8.66
C SER A 116 14.38 -10.34 -8.14
N ARG A 117 13.71 -9.22 -8.44
CA ARG A 117 13.97 -7.88 -7.94
C ARG A 117 13.09 -7.62 -6.71
N PRO A 118 13.51 -6.74 -5.79
CA PRO A 118 12.63 -6.27 -4.72
C PRO A 118 11.31 -5.75 -5.30
N GLU A 119 10.21 -6.03 -4.60
CA GLU A 119 8.93 -5.45 -4.96
C GLU A 119 8.95 -3.96 -4.61
N ILE A 120 8.69 -3.13 -5.60
CA ILE A 120 8.74 -1.68 -5.48
C ILE A 120 7.43 -1.05 -5.93
N GLY A 121 7.14 0.09 -5.34
CA GLY A 121 6.09 0.99 -5.77
C GLY A 121 6.59 2.42 -5.93
N ALA A 122 5.84 3.22 -6.67
CA ALA A 122 6.14 4.63 -6.87
C ALA A 122 4.83 5.42 -6.93
N GLY A 123 4.87 6.67 -6.46
CA GLY A 123 3.69 7.52 -6.46
C GLY A 123 3.96 8.87 -5.80
N HIS A 124 2.91 9.47 -5.25
CA HIS A 124 2.98 10.75 -4.59
C HIS A 124 2.53 10.63 -3.14
N TRP A 125 3.15 11.45 -2.29
CA TRP A 125 2.75 11.67 -0.91
C TRP A 125 2.51 13.16 -0.70
N HIS A 126 1.36 13.48 -0.12
CA HIS A 126 1.00 14.81 0.33
C HIS A 126 0.65 14.82 1.82
N GLU A 127 1.13 15.84 2.52
CA GLU A 127 0.86 16.08 3.93
C GLU A 127 0.09 17.39 4.07
N TRP A 128 -0.97 17.40 4.88
CA TRP A 128 -1.66 18.63 5.23
C TRP A 128 -1.96 18.71 6.73
N VAL A 129 -2.03 19.94 7.22
CA VAL A 129 -2.37 20.23 8.61
C VAL A 129 -3.65 21.04 8.65
N GLU A 130 -4.56 20.66 9.53
CA GLU A 130 -5.79 21.39 9.79
C GLU A 130 -5.48 22.78 10.37
N ASN A 131 -6.08 23.80 9.77
CA ASN A 131 -5.95 25.21 10.20
C ASN A 131 -7.32 25.88 10.42
N SER A 132 -8.38 25.08 10.64
CA SER A 132 -9.78 25.53 10.78
C SER A 132 -10.39 26.25 9.57
N ALA A 133 -9.71 26.23 8.42
CA ALA A 133 -10.17 26.81 7.16
C ALA A 133 -10.01 25.82 5.99
N PHE A 134 -9.19 26.14 4.99
CA PHE A 134 -8.97 25.32 3.81
C PHE A 134 -7.94 24.18 4.01
N GLY A 135 -7.45 24.00 5.23
CA GLY A 135 -6.24 23.21 5.49
C GLY A 135 -4.99 23.95 5.02
N SER A 136 -3.83 23.44 5.39
CA SER A 136 -2.54 23.92 4.89
C SER A 136 -1.78 22.74 4.32
N LEU A 137 -1.60 22.69 3.00
CA LEU A 137 -0.69 21.72 2.38
C LEU A 137 0.74 22.04 2.82
N TRP A 138 1.35 21.14 3.58
CA TRP A 138 2.71 21.32 4.07
C TRP A 138 3.71 20.77 3.05
N PHE A 139 3.55 19.51 2.66
CA PHE A 139 4.47 18.85 1.73
C PHE A 139 3.72 18.13 0.61
N PHE A 140 4.39 18.04 -0.54
CA PHE A 140 3.96 17.29 -1.71
C PHE A 140 5.21 16.83 -2.45
N GLY A 141 5.27 15.55 -2.82
CA GLY A 141 6.39 15.05 -3.58
C GLY A 141 6.30 13.56 -3.88
N ASN A 142 7.35 13.07 -4.55
CA ASN A 142 7.46 11.68 -4.96
C ASN A 142 7.71 10.77 -3.76
N ALA A 143 7.05 9.62 -3.76
CA ALA A 143 7.23 8.56 -2.80
C ALA A 143 7.72 7.29 -3.51
N HIS A 144 8.81 6.72 -3.00
CA HIS A 144 9.32 5.41 -3.42
C HIS A 144 9.05 4.38 -2.33
N PHE A 145 8.42 3.27 -2.69
CA PHE A 145 8.09 2.17 -1.80
C PHE A 145 8.94 0.96 -2.13
N GLU A 146 9.50 0.31 -1.11
CA GLU A 146 10.26 -0.93 -1.26
C GLU A 146 9.84 -1.95 -0.20
N ARG A 147 9.41 -3.14 -0.61
CA ARG A 147 9.06 -4.22 0.33
C ARG A 147 10.33 -4.76 1.00
N LYS A 148 10.34 -4.80 2.33
CA LYS A 148 11.49 -5.30 3.13
C LYS A 148 11.24 -6.64 3.83
N GLY A 149 10.04 -7.20 3.71
CA GLY A 149 9.68 -8.48 4.33
C GLY A 149 8.59 -8.29 5.37
N TYR A 150 8.76 -8.83 6.57
CA TYR A 150 7.69 -8.94 7.56
C TYR A 150 7.88 -7.97 8.72
N CYS A 151 6.79 -7.33 9.14
CA CYS A 151 6.75 -6.62 10.41
C CYS A 151 6.77 -7.59 11.59
N SER A 152 7.21 -7.09 12.76
CA SER A 152 7.25 -7.90 13.98
C SER A 152 5.87 -8.40 14.40
N ILE A 153 4.82 -7.66 14.06
CA ILE A 153 3.43 -8.09 14.15
C ILE A 153 2.97 -8.42 12.74
N SER A 154 2.83 -9.70 12.46
CA SER A 154 2.44 -10.22 11.15
C SER A 154 1.64 -11.51 11.30
N ARG A 155 0.80 -11.80 10.29
CA ARG A 155 0.09 -13.07 10.22
C ARG A 155 1.09 -14.19 9.95
N GLN A 156 1.07 -15.23 10.79
CA GLN A 156 1.82 -16.45 10.51
C GLN A 156 1.01 -17.33 9.55
N GLY A 157 1.47 -17.47 8.30
CA GLY A 157 0.86 -18.34 7.29
C GLY A 157 0.10 -17.62 6.17
N VAL A 158 -0.34 -18.39 5.17
CA VAL A 158 -0.99 -17.88 3.95
C VAL A 158 -2.41 -17.39 4.28
N THR A 159 -2.73 -16.16 3.87
CA THR A 159 -4.09 -15.61 3.93
C THR A 159 -4.96 -16.36 2.92
N THR A 160 -5.96 -17.11 3.40
CA THR A 160 -6.97 -17.72 2.54
C THR A 160 -7.80 -16.62 1.87
N LYS A 161 -7.69 -16.48 0.56
CA LYS A 161 -8.57 -15.61 -0.23
C LYS A 161 -10.00 -16.10 -0.13
N SER A 162 -10.94 -15.21 0.13
CA SER A 162 -12.35 -15.45 -0.19
C SER A 162 -12.46 -15.66 -1.70
N THR A 163 -13.08 -16.77 -2.09
CA THR A 163 -13.36 -17.13 -3.48
C THR A 163 -14.67 -16.55 -4.00
N SER A 164 -15.46 -15.84 -3.18
CA SER A 164 -16.85 -15.48 -3.54
C SER A 164 -17.03 -14.10 -4.19
N GLY A 165 -16.03 -13.23 -4.25
CA GLY A 165 -16.21 -11.88 -4.82
C GLY A 165 -17.21 -10.99 -4.06
N GLU A 166 -17.66 -11.43 -2.89
CA GLU A 166 -18.49 -10.67 -1.97
C GLU A 166 -17.59 -9.88 -1.00
N SER A 167 -18.03 -8.69 -0.60
CA SER A 167 -17.36 -7.93 0.46
C SER A 167 -17.29 -8.76 1.73
N TYR A 168 -16.14 -8.76 2.39
CA TYR A 168 -15.97 -9.43 3.68
C TYR A 168 -14.91 -8.73 4.54
N ASP A 169 -15.10 -8.79 5.85
CA ASP A 169 -14.14 -8.28 6.84
C ASP A 169 -13.26 -9.42 7.36
N ASP A 170 -11.98 -9.13 7.56
CA ASP A 170 -10.97 -10.06 8.07
C ASP A 170 -10.59 -9.69 9.50
N ASP A 171 -11.35 -10.22 10.47
CA ASP A 171 -11.21 -9.95 11.91
C ASP A 171 -9.78 -10.12 12.44
N VAL A 172 -9.06 -11.12 11.93
CA VAL A 172 -7.67 -11.36 12.33
C VAL A 172 -6.77 -10.22 11.84
N GLY A 173 -7.01 -9.71 10.64
CA GLY A 173 -6.32 -8.55 10.11
C GLY A 173 -6.57 -7.29 10.94
N LEU A 174 -7.83 -7.07 11.32
CA LEU A 174 -8.23 -5.99 12.22
C LEU A 174 -7.51 -6.09 13.57
N GLN A 175 -7.54 -7.25 14.21
CA GLN A 175 -6.88 -7.47 15.49
C GLN A 175 -5.35 -7.25 15.42
N LEU A 176 -4.70 -7.73 14.36
CA LEU A 176 -3.25 -7.52 14.17
C LEU A 176 -2.90 -6.04 13.98
N SER A 177 -3.75 -5.30 13.25
CA SER A 177 -3.55 -3.86 13.07
C SER A 177 -3.64 -3.09 14.40
N GLU A 178 -4.56 -3.49 15.28
CA GLU A 178 -4.76 -2.84 16.59
C GLU A 178 -3.59 -3.13 17.52
N GLN A 179 -3.10 -4.37 17.54
CA GLN A 179 -1.86 -4.72 18.24
C GLN A 179 -0.65 -3.93 17.73
N ALA A 180 -0.59 -3.71 16.41
CA ALA A 180 0.48 -2.93 15.79
C ALA A 180 0.43 -1.47 16.20
N MET A 181 -0.76 -0.86 16.19
CA MET A 181 -0.95 0.51 16.69
C MET A 181 -0.53 0.61 18.16
N GLU A 182 -1.02 -0.29 19.03
CA GLU A 182 -0.67 -0.27 20.46
C GLU A 182 0.85 -0.37 20.67
N ARG A 183 1.53 -1.25 19.92
CA ARG A 183 2.98 -1.44 20.03
C ARG A 183 3.79 -0.26 19.48
N TYR A 184 3.42 0.25 18.31
CA TYR A 184 4.25 1.22 17.60
C TYR A 184 3.98 2.66 18.01
N ASN A 185 2.83 2.95 18.62
CA ASN A 185 2.55 4.27 19.19
C ASN A 185 3.43 4.62 20.40
N THR A 186 4.09 3.63 21.02
CA THR A 186 5.05 3.84 22.11
C THR A 186 6.49 4.02 21.63
N LEU A 187 6.74 4.05 20.32
CA LEU A 187 8.08 4.27 19.79
C LEU A 187 8.54 5.71 20.07
N GLU A 188 9.84 5.87 20.33
CA GLU A 188 10.43 7.20 20.27
C GLU A 188 10.46 7.68 18.81
N PRO A 189 10.06 8.93 18.54
CA PRO A 189 10.21 9.49 17.20
C PRO A 189 11.65 9.36 16.71
N PRO A 190 11.86 8.98 15.44
CA PRO A 190 13.18 8.81 14.89
C PRO A 190 13.94 10.13 14.89
N ARG A 191 15.26 10.07 15.04
CA ARG A 191 16.16 11.24 15.07
C ARG A 191 17.32 11.05 14.11
N ASP A 192 17.81 12.15 13.55
CA ASP A 192 19.01 12.15 12.73
C ASP A 192 20.29 12.08 13.57
N GLU A 193 21.46 12.01 12.90
CA GLU A 193 22.78 11.95 13.55
C GLU A 193 23.07 13.17 14.46
N LYS A 194 22.32 14.26 14.32
CA LYS A 194 22.42 15.48 15.13
C LYS A 194 21.35 15.54 16.23
N GLY A 195 20.56 14.48 16.41
CA GLY A 195 19.50 14.38 17.41
C GLY A 195 18.20 15.10 17.04
N ARG A 196 18.07 15.62 15.80
CA ARG A 196 16.87 16.32 15.33
C ARG A 196 15.79 15.33 14.94
N LEU A 197 14.54 15.64 15.23
CA LEU A 197 13.41 14.77 14.90
C LEU A 197 13.29 14.58 13.37
N LEU A 198 13.22 13.33 12.95
CA LEU A 198 12.86 12.93 11.59
C LEU A 198 11.33 12.80 11.54
N SER A 199 10.66 13.95 11.49
CA SER A 199 9.23 13.99 11.27
C SER A 199 8.90 13.72 9.80
N PRO A 200 7.74 13.12 9.50
CA PRO A 200 7.07 13.25 8.21
C PRO A 200 7.08 14.72 7.72
N MET A 201 6.79 15.64 8.64
CA MET A 201 6.88 17.10 8.45
C MET A 201 8.30 17.67 8.23
N GLY A 202 9.32 16.81 8.24
CA GLY A 202 10.74 17.15 8.19
C GLY A 202 11.25 18.06 9.29
N GLN A 203 12.28 18.86 8.97
CA GLN A 203 12.92 19.76 9.92
C GLN A 203 11.98 20.92 10.27
N THR A 204 11.05 20.68 11.19
CA THR A 204 10.53 21.78 12.00
C THR A 204 11.65 22.19 12.94
N GLU A 205 12.38 23.26 12.62
CA GLU A 205 13.01 24.04 13.68
C GLU A 205 11.91 24.33 14.69
N GLN A 206 12.03 23.77 15.89
CA GLN A 206 11.19 24.18 17.01
C GLN A 206 11.37 25.70 17.15
N GLN A 207 10.33 26.45 16.82
CA GLN A 207 10.17 27.81 17.33
C GLN A 207 9.97 27.76 18.85
#